data_AF-A0A1F4UGY7-F1
#
_entry.id   AF-A0A1F4UGY7-F1
#
_cell.length_a   1.000
_cell.length_b   1.000
_cell.length_c   1.000
_cell.angle_alpha   90.00
_cell.angle_beta   90.00
_cell.angle_gamma   90.00
#
_symmetry.space_group_name_H-M   'P 1'
#
loop_
_entity.id
_entity.type
_entity.pdbx_description
1 polymer ?
#
loop_
_entity_poly.entity_id
_entity_poly.type
_entity_poly.pdbx_seq_one_letter_code
_entity_poly.pdbx_strand_id
1 'polypeptide(L)'
;MSILDLIFASRISTTSFEQLRKKIVDLRKSNIYPYQENLPQALSFPYDFWKDLVKIYRRTDKDGLERAFSIFWADGEILFTEVKTGTDRMVKSGGSIQVKYSHHPTKKGYARKELYIDEKLEKRKDVYFRNVPKSLEVQYLFNIHTHPKHVKDGNSYYNFFSAQDIKSLISSKAIVTGLVTDKLWLLIRTSKTPDSVEKLVDSEVNSYYVENILKMGLYRANFSKKVYRYSLIKDK
;
A
#
# COMPACT_ATOMS: atom_id res chain seq x y z
N MET A 1 -5.89 -16.25 21.14
CA MET A 1 -6.47 -14.89 21.11
C MET A 1 -7.10 -14.66 22.47
N SER A 2 -6.63 -13.67 23.23
CA SER A 2 -7.12 -13.39 24.57
C SER A 2 -8.42 -12.56 24.49
N ILE A 3 -9.30 -12.70 25.50
CA ILE A 3 -10.50 -11.86 25.67
C ILE A 3 -10.11 -10.37 25.75
N LEU A 4 -8.91 -10.08 26.26
CA LEU A 4 -8.36 -8.72 26.29
C LEU A 4 -8.08 -8.16 24.89
N ASP A 5 -7.63 -8.99 23.94
CA ASP A 5 -7.40 -8.55 22.54
C ASP A 5 -8.71 -8.11 21.87
N LEU A 6 -9.82 -8.77 22.22
CA LEU A 6 -11.16 -8.49 21.71
C LEU A 6 -11.71 -7.15 22.24
N ILE A 7 -11.49 -6.85 23.52
CA ILE A 7 -11.97 -5.61 24.16
C ILE A 7 -11.12 -4.40 23.74
N PHE A 8 -9.80 -4.56 23.54
CA PHE A 8 -8.96 -3.47 23.03
C PHE A 8 -9.21 -3.19 21.53
N ALA A 9 -9.51 -4.22 20.73
CA ALA A 9 -9.79 -4.05 19.30
C ALA A 9 -11.09 -3.25 19.00
N SER A 10 -12.03 -3.17 19.94
CA SER A 10 -13.30 -2.45 19.77
C SER A 10 -13.20 -0.94 20.06
N ARG A 11 -12.15 -0.49 20.79
CA ARG A 11 -11.94 0.93 21.12
C ARG A 11 -11.06 1.69 20.12
N ILE A 12 -10.35 0.97 19.24
CA ILE A 12 -9.44 1.59 18.27
C ILE A 12 -10.21 2.02 17.03
N SER A 13 -10.27 3.35 16.80
CA SER A 13 -10.90 3.90 15.60
C SER A 13 -10.20 3.35 14.35
N THR A 14 -10.98 2.70 13.49
CA THR A 14 -10.48 2.01 12.30
C THR A 14 -11.01 2.71 11.05
N THR A 15 -10.11 3.21 10.22
CA THR A 15 -10.44 3.78 8.91
C THR A 15 -10.46 2.67 7.86
N SER A 16 -11.52 2.61 7.06
CA SER A 16 -11.60 1.65 5.96
C SER A 16 -10.68 2.03 4.81
N PHE A 17 -10.31 1.06 3.97
CA PHE A 17 -9.54 1.32 2.75
C PHE A 17 -10.19 2.37 1.85
N GLU A 18 -11.52 2.36 1.69
CA GLU A 18 -12.22 3.37 0.89
C GLU A 18 -12.07 4.78 1.44
N GLN A 19 -12.16 4.94 2.76
CA GLN A 19 -11.96 6.23 3.41
C GLN A 19 -10.51 6.70 3.25
N LEU A 20 -9.54 5.80 3.44
CA LEU A 20 -8.13 6.08 3.24
C LEU A 20 -7.84 6.49 1.78
N ARG A 21 -8.38 5.74 0.82
CA ARG A 21 -8.25 5.98 -0.62
C ARG A 21 -8.72 7.39 -0.98
N LYS A 22 -9.97 7.72 -0.63
CA LYS A 22 -10.55 9.05 -0.90
C LYS A 22 -9.67 10.15 -0.31
N LYS A 23 -9.29 10.00 0.96
CA LYS A 23 -8.41 10.96 1.65
C LYS A 23 -7.06 11.14 0.93
N ILE A 24 -6.38 10.06 0.55
CA ILE A 24 -5.10 10.14 -0.17
C ILE A 24 -5.26 10.84 -1.52
N VAL A 25 -6.32 10.50 -2.27
CA VAL A 25 -6.58 11.10 -3.59
C VAL A 25 -6.84 12.60 -3.46
N ASP A 26 -7.71 13.00 -2.54
CA ASP A 26 -8.10 14.40 -2.34
C ASP A 26 -6.92 15.26 -1.84
N LEU A 27 -6.15 14.73 -0.88
CA LEU A 27 -4.94 15.38 -0.38
C LEU A 27 -3.89 15.55 -1.49
N ARG A 28 -3.70 14.52 -2.34
CA ARG A 28 -2.74 14.62 -3.46
C ARG A 28 -3.20 15.63 -4.51
N LYS A 29 -4.49 15.66 -4.86
CA LYS A 29 -5.06 16.66 -5.79
C LYS A 29 -4.80 18.08 -5.29
N SER A 30 -4.89 18.28 -3.98
CA SER A 30 -4.69 19.56 -3.32
C SER A 30 -3.22 19.84 -2.96
N ASN A 31 -2.30 18.91 -3.25
CA ASN A 31 -0.88 18.98 -2.90
C ASN A 31 -0.61 19.28 -1.42
N ILE A 32 -1.40 18.67 -0.53
CA ILE A 32 -1.26 18.81 0.93
C ILE A 32 -1.08 17.45 1.60
N TYR A 33 -0.57 17.48 2.84
CA TYR A 33 -0.35 16.30 3.67
C TYR A 33 -1.28 16.31 4.88
N PRO A 34 -1.66 15.14 5.42
CA PRO A 34 -2.49 15.08 6.60
C PRO A 34 -1.73 15.61 7.83
N TYR A 35 -2.46 16.28 8.73
CA TYR A 35 -1.93 16.56 10.07
C TYR A 35 -1.67 15.26 10.85
N GLN A 36 -0.64 15.26 11.70
CA GLN A 36 -0.18 14.07 12.43
C GLN A 36 -1.23 13.54 13.43
N GLU A 37 -2.01 14.45 14.01
CA GLU A 37 -3.14 14.21 14.91
C GLU A 37 -4.36 13.61 14.18
N ASN A 38 -4.49 13.87 12.88
CA ASN A 38 -5.58 13.36 12.04
C ASN A 38 -5.23 12.03 11.35
N LEU A 39 -4.11 11.42 11.73
CA LEU A 39 -3.73 10.10 11.28
C LEU A 39 -4.58 9.04 11.98
N PRO A 40 -5.11 8.05 11.24
CA PRO A 40 -5.92 6.99 11.82
C PRO A 40 -5.12 6.14 12.81
N GLN A 41 -5.81 5.60 13.81
CA GLN A 41 -5.18 4.67 14.75
C GLN A 41 -5.02 3.27 14.14
N ALA A 42 -6.00 2.86 13.33
CA ALA A 42 -5.95 1.63 12.56
C ALA A 42 -6.54 1.80 11.15
N LEU A 43 -6.11 0.92 10.24
CA LEU A 43 -6.60 0.80 8.88
C LEU A 43 -7.10 -0.63 8.65
N SER A 44 -8.15 -0.75 7.85
CA SER A 44 -8.66 -2.04 7.39
C SER A 44 -8.57 -2.12 5.87
N PHE A 45 -7.83 -3.12 5.38
CA PHE A 45 -7.69 -3.43 3.97
C PHE A 45 -8.62 -4.60 3.58
N PRO A 46 -9.18 -4.60 2.36
CA PRO A 46 -10.07 -5.67 1.91
C PRO A 46 -9.32 -6.98 1.69
N TYR A 47 -10.06 -8.08 1.64
CA TYR A 47 -9.49 -9.42 1.45
C TYR A 47 -8.60 -9.53 0.20
N ASP A 48 -9.05 -8.98 -0.94
CA ASP A 48 -8.30 -9.08 -2.20
C ASP A 48 -6.94 -8.37 -2.14
N PHE A 49 -6.84 -7.26 -1.40
CA PHE A 49 -5.55 -6.61 -1.13
C PHE A 49 -4.59 -7.56 -0.41
N TRP A 50 -5.05 -8.22 0.65
CA TRP A 50 -4.23 -9.16 1.40
C TRP A 50 -3.84 -10.39 0.58
N LYS A 51 -4.77 -10.89 -0.23
CA LYS A 51 -4.53 -12.04 -1.11
C LYS A 51 -3.38 -11.75 -2.09
N ASP A 52 -3.42 -10.60 -2.75
CA ASP A 52 -2.38 -10.19 -3.69
C ASP A 52 -1.05 -9.89 -2.98
N LEU A 53 -1.10 -9.19 -1.84
CA LEU A 53 0.08 -8.89 -1.02
C LEU A 53 0.80 -10.17 -0.54
N VAL A 54 0.05 -11.17 -0.04
CA VAL A 54 0.61 -12.44 0.42
C VAL A 54 1.22 -13.22 -0.75
N LYS A 55 0.62 -13.17 -1.94
CA LYS A 55 1.18 -13.78 -3.15
C LYS A 55 2.53 -13.13 -3.50
N ILE A 56 2.63 -11.81 -3.42
CA ILE A 56 3.86 -11.06 -3.65
C ILE A 56 4.93 -11.41 -2.62
N TYR A 57 4.58 -11.43 -1.34
CA TYR A 57 5.48 -11.85 -0.26
C TYR A 57 6.03 -13.27 -0.51
N ARG A 58 5.16 -14.24 -0.81
CA ARG A 58 5.58 -15.64 -1.06
C ARG A 58 6.53 -15.78 -2.23
N ARG A 59 6.38 -14.96 -3.28
CA ARG A 59 7.34 -14.93 -4.40
C ARG A 59 8.70 -14.44 -3.92
N THR A 60 8.73 -13.35 -3.18
CA THR A 60 9.96 -12.76 -2.59
C THR A 60 10.66 -13.70 -1.63
N ASP A 61 9.92 -14.35 -0.73
CA ASP A 61 10.49 -15.32 0.20
C ASP A 61 11.04 -16.56 -0.52
N LYS A 62 10.45 -16.94 -1.66
CA LYS A 62 10.87 -18.11 -2.44
C LYS A 62 12.16 -17.88 -3.22
N ASP A 63 12.32 -16.74 -3.88
CA ASP A 63 13.46 -16.47 -4.77
C ASP A 63 14.44 -15.41 -4.28
N GLY A 64 14.14 -14.75 -3.17
CA GLY A 64 15.02 -13.73 -2.59
C GLY A 64 15.10 -12.43 -3.39
N LEU A 65 14.25 -12.24 -4.41
CA LEU A 65 14.32 -11.06 -5.27
C LEU A 65 13.40 -9.95 -4.76
N GLU A 66 13.96 -8.78 -4.51
CA GLU A 66 13.19 -7.56 -4.22
C GLU A 66 12.28 -7.17 -5.39
N ARG A 67 11.13 -6.61 -5.05
CA ARG A 67 10.10 -6.23 -6.02
C ARG A 67 9.44 -4.95 -5.56
N ALA A 68 9.10 -4.10 -6.52
CA ALA A 68 8.31 -2.90 -6.28
C ALA A 68 6.99 -2.99 -7.06
N PHE A 69 5.91 -2.54 -6.44
CA PHE A 69 4.58 -2.49 -7.03
C PHE A 69 3.95 -1.12 -6.79
N SER A 70 3.27 -0.60 -7.81
CA SER A 70 2.35 0.52 -7.66
C SER A 70 0.95 -0.03 -7.44
N ILE A 71 0.25 0.52 -6.45
CA ILE A 71 -1.11 0.16 -6.08
C ILE A 71 -2.07 1.15 -6.71
N PHE A 72 -3.06 0.63 -7.42
CA PHE A 72 -4.10 1.41 -8.09
C PHE A 72 -5.48 1.01 -7.61
N TRP A 73 -6.39 1.98 -7.63
CA TRP A 73 -7.83 1.74 -7.60
C TRP A 73 -8.37 1.87 -9.03
N ALA A 74 -8.96 0.80 -9.55
CA ALA A 74 -9.57 0.75 -10.88
C ALA A 74 -11.04 0.35 -10.74
N ASP A 75 -11.87 1.37 -10.52
CA ASP A 75 -13.33 1.26 -10.58
C ASP A 75 -13.93 0.16 -9.69
N GLY A 76 -13.63 0.18 -8.39
CA GLY A 76 -14.12 -0.84 -7.45
C GLY A 76 -13.13 -1.95 -7.13
N GLU A 77 -11.98 -1.98 -7.80
CA GLU A 77 -10.98 -3.05 -7.66
C GLU A 77 -9.60 -2.48 -7.35
N ILE A 78 -8.85 -3.18 -6.48
CA ILE A 78 -7.44 -2.87 -6.22
C ILE A 78 -6.58 -3.65 -7.20
N LEU A 79 -5.58 -2.99 -7.78
CA LEU A 79 -4.62 -3.58 -8.69
C LEU A 79 -3.19 -3.32 -8.22
N PHE A 80 -2.33 -4.32 -8.38
CA PHE A 80 -0.90 -4.25 -8.13
C PHE A 80 -0.19 -4.34 -9.48
N THR A 81 0.50 -3.29 -9.88
CA THR A 81 1.33 -3.29 -11.10
C THR A 81 2.79 -3.31 -10.69
N GLU A 82 3.57 -4.28 -11.19
CA GLU A 82 5.01 -4.32 -10.95
C GLU A 82 5.67 -3.06 -11.53
N VAL A 83 6.54 -2.41 -10.76
CA VAL A 83 7.29 -1.23 -11.20
C VAL A 83 8.43 -1.73 -12.07
N LYS A 84 8.38 -1.40 -13.36
CA LYS A 84 9.47 -1.70 -14.29
C LYS A 84 10.52 -0.60 -14.13
N THR A 85 11.66 -0.94 -13.54
CA THR A 85 12.78 -0.01 -13.40
C THR A 85 13.31 0.31 -14.80
N GLY A 86 12.97 1.50 -15.31
CA GLY A 86 13.85 2.22 -16.22
C GLY A 86 15.05 2.69 -15.41
N THR A 87 16.20 2.84 -16.06
CA THR A 87 17.51 3.20 -15.48
C THR A 87 17.49 4.25 -14.36
N ASP A 88 18.57 4.33 -13.57
CA ASP A 88 18.84 5.12 -12.35
C ASP A 88 18.35 6.58 -12.28
N ARG A 89 17.81 7.13 -13.37
CA ARG A 89 17.24 8.48 -13.49
C ARG A 89 15.74 8.53 -13.78
N MET A 90 15.07 7.39 -14.02
CA MET A 90 13.66 7.35 -14.40
C MET A 90 12.97 6.01 -14.08
N VAL A 91 12.21 5.99 -12.98
CA VAL A 91 11.23 4.94 -12.70
C VAL A 91 9.94 5.28 -13.45
N LYS A 92 9.58 4.52 -14.50
CA LYS A 92 8.24 4.58 -15.09
C LYS A 92 7.34 3.64 -14.29
N SER A 93 6.30 4.17 -13.64
CA SER A 93 5.28 3.33 -13.01
C SER A 93 4.63 2.43 -14.06
N GLY A 94 4.30 1.20 -13.63
CA GLY A 94 3.97 0.05 -14.43
C GLY A 94 2.80 0.19 -15.41
N GLY A 95 2.61 -0.90 -16.13
CA GLY A 95 1.86 -1.04 -17.37
C GLY A 95 0.55 -0.29 -17.59
N SER A 96 0.14 -0.21 -18.85
CA SER A 96 -1.14 0.42 -19.19
C SER A 96 -2.30 -0.31 -18.51
N ILE A 97 -3.01 0.38 -17.60
CA ILE A 97 -4.22 -0.14 -16.95
C ILE A 97 -5.41 0.20 -17.83
N GLN A 98 -6.17 -0.81 -18.24
CA GLN A 98 -7.40 -0.62 -19.00
C GLN A 98 -8.58 -1.27 -18.27
N VAL A 99 -9.68 -0.52 -18.14
CA VAL A 99 -10.96 -1.04 -17.65
C VAL A 99 -11.91 -1.10 -18.84
N LYS A 100 -12.47 -2.28 -19.11
CA LYS A 100 -13.45 -2.49 -20.19
C LYS A 100 -14.74 -3.05 -19.62
N TYR A 101 -15.86 -2.51 -20.09
CA TYR A 101 -17.19 -3.05 -19.85
C TYR A 101 -17.78 -3.49 -21.18
N SER A 102 -18.22 -4.73 -21.25
CA SER A 102 -18.91 -5.29 -22.41
C SER A 102 -20.23 -5.94 -21.99
N HIS A 103 -21.15 -6.13 -22.92
CA HIS A 103 -22.36 -6.92 -22.64
C HIS A 103 -21.97 -8.35 -22.26
N HIS A 104 -22.59 -8.90 -21.20
CA HIS A 104 -22.29 -10.28 -20.83
C HIS A 104 -22.79 -11.23 -21.95
N PRO A 105 -21.96 -12.20 -22.42
CA PRO A 105 -22.28 -13.01 -23.59
C PRO A 105 -23.56 -13.84 -23.45
N THR A 106 -23.88 -14.29 -22.22
CA THR A 106 -25.01 -15.22 -21.98
C THR A 106 -25.98 -14.83 -20.86
N LYS A 107 -25.70 -13.78 -20.07
CA LYS A 107 -26.50 -13.43 -18.88
C LYS A 107 -27.19 -12.10 -19.14
N LYS A 108 -28.49 -12.16 -19.41
CA LYS A 108 -29.31 -10.95 -19.64
C LYS A 108 -29.28 -10.05 -18.39
N GLY A 109 -29.14 -8.74 -18.61
CA GLY A 109 -29.09 -7.75 -17.53
C GLY A 109 -27.72 -7.59 -16.85
N TYR A 110 -26.70 -8.34 -17.27
CA TYR A 110 -25.33 -8.22 -16.76
C TYR A 110 -24.37 -7.66 -17.81
N ALA A 111 -23.38 -6.92 -17.35
CA ALA A 111 -22.18 -6.55 -18.09
C ALA A 111 -20.99 -7.36 -17.55
N ARG A 112 -19.99 -7.54 -18.39
CA ARG A 112 -18.70 -8.12 -18.02
C ARG A 112 -17.68 -6.99 -17.90
N LYS A 113 -17.14 -6.81 -16.69
CA LYS A 113 -16.01 -5.95 -16.38
C LYS A 113 -14.72 -6.74 -16.57
N GLU A 114 -13.78 -6.18 -17.32
CA GLU A 114 -12.45 -6.74 -17.55
C GLU A 114 -11.40 -5.68 -17.22
N LEU A 115 -10.38 -6.09 -16.46
CA LEU A 115 -9.25 -5.27 -16.06
C LEU A 115 -7.99 -5.85 -16.69
N TYR A 116 -7.29 -5.00 -17.45
CA TYR A 116 -6.06 -5.36 -18.13
C TYR A 116 -4.89 -4.56 -17.55
N ILE A 117 -3.74 -5.21 -17.43
CA ILE A 117 -2.44 -4.59 -17.14
C ILE A 117 -1.51 -5.01 -18.27
N ASP A 118 -0.95 -4.05 -19.01
CA ASP A 118 -0.11 -4.34 -20.19
C ASP A 118 -0.79 -5.29 -21.17
N GLU A 119 -2.04 -4.98 -21.54
CA GLU A 119 -2.89 -5.75 -22.47
C GLU A 119 -3.24 -7.18 -22.01
N LYS A 120 -2.70 -7.64 -20.88
CA LYS A 120 -3.02 -8.92 -20.29
C LYS A 120 -4.22 -8.81 -19.36
N LEU A 121 -5.20 -9.70 -19.52
CA LEU A 121 -6.35 -9.78 -18.63
C LEU A 121 -5.92 -10.24 -17.24
N GLU A 122 -6.14 -9.39 -16.24
CA GLU A 122 -5.75 -9.67 -14.85
C GLU A 122 -6.95 -9.98 -13.97
N LYS A 123 -8.08 -9.28 -14.14
CA LYS A 123 -9.32 -9.57 -13.42
C LYS A 123 -10.52 -9.50 -14.36
N ARG A 124 -11.52 -10.35 -14.09
CA ARG A 124 -12.82 -10.37 -14.77
C ARG A 124 -13.92 -10.53 -13.73
N LYS A 125 -14.98 -9.72 -13.84
CA LYS A 125 -16.13 -9.78 -12.95
C LYS A 125 -17.41 -9.48 -13.71
N ASP A 126 -18.47 -10.22 -13.43
CA ASP A 126 -19.80 -9.91 -13.93
C ASP A 126 -20.45 -8.89 -12.99
N VAL A 127 -21.02 -7.81 -13.54
CA VAL A 127 -21.75 -6.80 -12.77
C VAL A 127 -23.14 -6.61 -13.36
N TYR A 128 -24.10 -6.25 -12.53
CA TYR A 128 -25.43 -5.89 -13.03
C TYR A 128 -25.33 -4.62 -13.88
N PHE A 129 -26.01 -4.56 -15.03
CA PHE A 129 -25.87 -3.46 -15.99
C PHE A 129 -26.14 -2.08 -15.37
N ARG A 130 -27.09 -2.02 -14.42
CA ARG A 130 -27.43 -0.77 -13.69
C ARG A 130 -26.30 -0.27 -12.78
N ASN A 131 -25.34 -1.14 -12.44
CA ASN A 131 -24.20 -0.82 -11.58
C ASN A 131 -22.95 -0.46 -12.40
N VAL A 132 -23.04 -0.44 -13.74
CA VAL A 132 -21.94 0.03 -14.58
C VAL A 132 -21.78 1.54 -14.37
N PRO A 133 -20.58 2.02 -14.00
CA PRO A 133 -20.36 3.44 -13.74
C PRO A 133 -20.49 4.25 -15.02
N LYS A 134 -20.95 5.50 -14.89
CA LYS A 134 -21.03 6.45 -16.01
C LYS A 134 -19.66 6.93 -16.49
N SER A 135 -18.66 6.89 -15.61
CA SER A 135 -17.28 7.30 -15.88
C SER A 135 -16.32 6.30 -15.27
N LEU A 136 -15.30 5.88 -16.04
CA LEU A 136 -14.25 5.00 -15.55
C LEU A 136 -13.22 5.81 -14.77
N GLU A 137 -12.79 5.27 -13.63
CA GLU A 137 -11.80 5.91 -12.78
C GLU A 137 -10.65 4.96 -12.48
N VAL A 138 -9.44 5.42 -12.79
CA VAL A 138 -8.18 4.76 -12.43
C VAL A 138 -7.36 5.75 -11.62
N GLN A 139 -7.07 5.41 -10.37
CA GLN A 139 -6.34 6.26 -9.44
C GLN A 139 -5.10 5.53 -8.93
N TYR A 140 -3.93 6.14 -9.10
CA TYR A 140 -2.74 5.73 -8.37
C TYR A 140 -2.96 5.98 -6.86
N LEU A 141 -2.54 5.05 -6.00
CA LEU A 141 -2.68 5.18 -4.55
C LEU A 141 -1.33 5.34 -3.86
N PHE A 142 -0.44 4.37 -3.99
CA PHE A 142 0.90 4.40 -3.39
C PHE A 142 1.76 3.28 -3.97
N ASN A 143 3.07 3.33 -3.70
CA ASN A 143 3.98 2.23 -4.00
C ASN A 143 4.17 1.35 -2.78
N ILE A 144 4.45 0.08 -3.02
CA ILE A 144 5.00 -0.84 -2.04
C ILE A 144 6.23 -1.51 -2.62
N HIS A 145 7.18 -1.92 -1.78
CA HIS A 145 8.24 -2.82 -2.18
C HIS A 145 8.40 -3.95 -1.17
N THR A 146 9.11 -5.01 -1.55
CA THR A 146 9.34 -6.18 -0.72
C THR A 146 10.82 -6.31 -0.38
N HIS A 147 11.15 -6.70 0.85
CA HIS A 147 12.51 -7.12 1.20
C HIS A 147 12.57 -8.64 1.40
N PRO A 148 13.63 -9.32 0.91
CA PRO A 148 13.82 -10.74 1.15
C PRO A 148 14.14 -11.02 2.62
N LYS A 149 13.95 -12.27 3.00
CA LYS A 149 14.37 -12.77 4.31
C LYS A 149 15.89 -12.96 4.32
N HIS A 150 16.54 -12.42 5.33
CA HIS A 150 17.94 -12.70 5.62
C HIS A 150 18.06 -13.71 6.74
N VAL A 151 19.06 -14.59 6.68
CA VAL A 151 19.36 -15.55 7.73
C VAL A 151 20.78 -15.31 8.21
N LYS A 152 20.92 -15.05 9.51
CA LYS A 152 22.22 -14.90 10.17
C LYS A 152 22.19 -15.68 11.48
N ASP A 153 23.16 -16.56 11.69
CA ASP A 153 23.29 -17.38 12.90
C ASP A 153 22.01 -18.17 13.23
N GLY A 154 21.33 -18.69 12.19
CA GLY A 154 20.06 -19.42 12.32
C GLY A 154 18.82 -18.54 12.56
N ASN A 155 19.00 -17.24 12.81
CA ASN A 155 17.91 -16.30 13.02
C ASN A 155 17.52 -15.61 11.71
N SER A 156 16.22 -15.61 11.43
CA SER A 156 15.66 -14.91 10.28
C SER A 156 15.31 -13.47 10.64
N TYR A 157 15.69 -12.52 9.79
CA TYR A 157 15.35 -11.12 9.92
C TYR A 157 15.06 -10.48 8.56
N TYR A 158 14.48 -9.28 8.59
CA TYR A 158 14.20 -8.49 7.40
C TYR A 158 14.73 -7.09 7.62
N ASN A 159 15.25 -6.47 6.56
CA ASN A 159 15.64 -5.08 6.60
C ASN A 159 14.39 -4.21 6.72
N PHE A 160 14.49 -3.15 7.52
CA PHE A 160 13.48 -2.08 7.56
C PHE A 160 13.60 -1.21 6.30
N PHE A 161 12.81 -0.14 6.20
CA PHE A 161 12.98 0.85 5.12
C PHE A 161 14.42 1.34 5.06
N SER A 162 14.95 1.49 3.85
CA SER A 162 16.24 2.14 3.60
C SER A 162 16.10 3.66 3.58
N ALA A 163 17.21 4.37 3.72
CA ALA A 163 17.29 5.81 3.50
C ALA A 163 16.84 6.18 2.08
N GLN A 164 17.12 5.33 1.09
CA GLN A 164 16.68 5.54 -0.28
C GLN A 164 15.15 5.49 -0.42
N ASP A 165 14.48 4.60 0.31
CA ASP A 165 13.01 4.52 0.34
C ASP A 165 12.40 5.82 0.89
N ILE A 166 12.97 6.32 1.99
CA ILE A 166 12.53 7.56 2.64
C ILE A 166 12.79 8.77 1.72
N LYS A 167 13.99 8.86 1.12
CA LYS A 167 14.35 9.93 0.18
C LYS A 167 13.40 9.94 -1.02
N SER A 168 13.09 8.77 -1.58
CA SER A 168 12.17 8.61 -2.72
C SER A 168 10.74 9.01 -2.36
N LEU A 169 10.28 8.67 -1.15
CA LEU A 169 8.97 9.09 -0.66
C LEU A 169 8.88 10.62 -0.53
N ILE A 170 9.90 11.25 0.07
CA ILE A 170 9.92 12.70 0.33
C ILE A 170 10.06 13.51 -0.95
N SER A 171 10.92 13.10 -1.88
CA SER A 171 11.13 13.79 -3.16
C SER A 171 9.95 13.65 -4.13
N SER A 172 9.09 12.65 -3.93
CA SER A 172 7.87 12.46 -4.73
C SER A 172 6.66 13.20 -4.15
N LYS A 173 5.57 13.28 -4.93
CA LYS A 173 4.24 13.70 -4.44
C LYS A 173 3.46 12.57 -3.76
N ALA A 174 4.09 11.42 -3.49
CA ALA A 174 3.44 10.31 -2.81
C ALA A 174 3.21 10.66 -1.33
N ILE A 175 2.03 10.31 -0.83
CA ILE A 175 1.65 10.51 0.58
C ILE A 175 1.95 9.25 1.38
N VAL A 176 1.84 8.08 0.74
CA VAL A 176 2.00 6.78 1.37
C VAL A 176 3.03 5.98 0.58
N THR A 177 3.82 5.17 1.30
CA THR A 177 4.59 4.05 0.74
C THR A 177 4.47 2.85 1.68
N GLY A 178 4.71 1.65 1.16
CA GLY A 178 4.71 0.44 1.95
C GLY A 178 5.95 -0.42 1.77
N LEU A 179 6.24 -1.21 2.78
CA LEU A 179 7.26 -2.25 2.78
C LEU A 179 6.59 -3.57 3.18
N VAL A 180 6.93 -4.63 2.45
CA VAL A 180 6.44 -5.97 2.67
C VAL A 180 7.61 -6.86 3.08
N THR A 181 7.60 -7.28 4.33
CA THR A 181 8.49 -8.31 4.89
C THR A 181 7.62 -9.54 5.20
N ASP A 182 7.89 -10.26 6.28
CA ASP A 182 6.91 -11.10 6.99
C ASP A 182 5.65 -10.33 7.48
N LYS A 183 5.66 -9.00 7.38
CA LYS A 183 4.60 -8.08 7.80
C LYS A 183 4.38 -7.01 6.73
N LEU A 184 3.22 -6.36 6.79
CA LEU A 184 3.00 -5.11 6.07
C LEU A 184 3.43 -3.95 6.95
N TRP A 185 4.28 -3.08 6.41
CA TRP A 185 4.60 -1.78 6.98
C TRP A 185 4.11 -0.68 6.04
N LEU A 186 3.59 0.41 6.60
CA LEU A 186 3.22 1.60 5.83
C LEU A 186 3.81 2.84 6.47
N LEU A 187 4.28 3.76 5.64
CA LEU A 187 4.61 5.13 6.03
C LEU A 187 3.59 6.08 5.42
N ILE A 188 3.11 7.02 6.22
CA ILE A 188 2.25 8.11 5.79
C ILE A 188 2.97 9.42 6.10
N ARG A 189 3.29 10.21 5.07
CA ARG A 189 3.81 11.58 5.23
C ARG A 189 2.77 12.44 5.94
N THR A 190 3.23 13.35 6.78
CA THR A 190 2.38 14.34 7.44
C THR A 190 2.78 15.74 7.04
N SER A 191 1.97 16.73 7.42
CA SER A 191 2.31 18.15 7.28
C SER A 191 3.56 18.57 8.08
N LYS A 192 4.08 17.70 8.96
CA LYS A 192 5.30 17.93 9.74
C LYS A 192 6.49 17.12 9.22
N THR A 193 6.32 16.31 8.18
CA THR A 193 7.42 15.58 7.56
C THR A 193 8.36 16.57 6.89
N PRO A 194 9.70 16.52 7.13
CA PRO A 194 10.65 17.40 6.48
C PRO A 194 10.57 17.30 4.95
N ASP A 195 10.73 18.43 4.28
CA ASP A 195 10.73 18.48 2.81
C ASP A 195 12.03 17.96 2.18
N SER A 196 13.10 17.82 2.98
CA SER A 196 14.38 17.26 2.54
C SER A 196 15.05 16.43 3.63
N VAL A 197 15.69 15.34 3.20
CA VAL A 197 16.44 14.38 4.03
C VAL A 197 17.70 13.89 3.28
N GLU A 198 18.32 14.75 2.46
CA GLU A 198 19.43 14.36 1.57
C GLU A 198 20.58 13.63 2.28
N LYS A 199 20.89 14.05 3.51
CA LYS A 199 21.98 13.49 4.33
C LYS A 199 21.61 12.21 5.09
N LEU A 200 20.35 11.76 5.03
CA LEU A 200 19.91 10.55 5.71
C LEU A 200 20.70 9.33 5.23
N VAL A 201 21.19 8.52 6.17
CA VAL A 201 21.87 7.25 5.90
C VAL A 201 21.13 6.08 6.54
N ASP A 202 21.34 4.87 6.02
CA ASP A 202 20.58 3.68 6.44
C ASP A 202 20.73 3.37 7.94
N SER A 203 21.89 3.66 8.53
CA SER A 203 22.15 3.43 9.97
C SER A 203 21.26 4.26 10.90
N GLU A 204 20.66 5.35 10.40
CA GLU A 204 19.74 6.19 11.16
C GLU A 204 18.28 5.71 11.03
N VAL A 205 17.96 4.93 9.99
CA VAL A 205 16.57 4.58 9.66
C VAL A 205 16.08 3.46 10.55
N ASN A 206 15.29 3.84 11.55
CA ASN A 206 14.58 2.94 12.43
C ASN A 206 13.17 3.49 12.76
N SER A 207 12.36 2.69 13.43
CA SER A 207 10.98 3.07 13.78
C SER A 207 10.91 4.36 14.60
N TYR A 208 11.83 4.55 15.56
CA TYR A 208 11.90 5.77 16.36
C TYR A 208 12.20 7.00 15.50
N TYR A 209 13.20 6.92 14.61
CA TYR A 209 13.58 8.01 13.74
C TYR A 209 12.44 8.43 12.82
N VAL A 210 11.77 7.46 12.19
CA VAL A 210 10.63 7.72 11.30
C VAL A 210 9.45 8.38 12.02
N GLU A 211 9.09 7.91 13.22
CA GLU A 211 7.95 8.48 13.96
C GLU A 211 8.28 9.83 14.61
N ASN A 212 9.48 9.97 15.19
CA ASN A 212 9.80 11.08 16.09
C ASN A 212 10.63 12.17 15.42
N ILE A 213 11.50 11.84 14.47
CA ILE A 213 12.33 12.82 13.76
C ILE A 213 11.65 13.21 12.45
N LEU A 214 11.26 12.24 11.62
CA LEU A 214 10.57 12.50 10.35
C LEU A 214 9.07 12.80 10.50
N LYS A 215 8.52 12.69 11.72
CA LYS A 215 7.11 12.93 12.05
C LYS A 215 6.13 12.21 11.10
N MET A 216 6.51 11.02 10.62
CA MET A 216 5.68 10.21 9.73
C MET A 216 4.75 9.31 10.55
N GLY A 217 3.60 8.95 9.97
CA GLY A 217 2.77 7.88 10.48
C GLY A 217 3.35 6.52 10.11
N LEU A 218 3.91 5.80 11.06
CA LEU A 218 4.37 4.42 10.87
C LEU A 218 3.25 3.44 11.26
N TYR A 219 2.97 2.46 10.40
CA TYR A 219 1.98 1.43 10.65
C TYR A 219 2.54 0.04 10.38
N ARG A 220 1.98 -0.96 11.07
CA ARG A 220 2.34 -2.37 10.93
C ARG A 220 1.13 -3.29 11.01
N ALA A 221 1.16 -4.38 10.25
CA ALA A 221 0.22 -5.49 10.36
C ALA A 221 0.88 -6.85 10.11
N ASN A 222 0.37 -7.86 10.80
CA ASN A 222 0.44 -9.24 10.30
C ASN A 222 -0.53 -9.40 9.12
N PHE A 223 -0.20 -10.30 8.18
CA PHE A 223 -1.05 -10.51 7.01
C PHE A 223 -2.50 -10.84 7.38
N SER A 224 -3.44 -10.26 6.61
CA SER A 224 -4.88 -10.42 6.78
C SER A 224 -5.43 -9.92 8.12
N LYS A 225 -4.69 -9.07 8.84
CA LYS A 225 -5.14 -8.40 10.07
C LYS A 225 -5.30 -6.89 9.84
N LYS A 226 -5.91 -6.19 10.81
CA LYS A 226 -5.92 -4.73 10.81
C LYS A 226 -4.49 -4.19 10.88
N VAL A 227 -4.27 -3.06 10.22
CA VAL A 227 -3.00 -2.32 10.22
C VAL A 227 -3.07 -1.26 11.29
N TYR A 228 -2.19 -1.31 12.28
CA TYR A 228 -2.21 -0.40 13.42
C TYR A 228 -1.06 0.59 13.34
N ARG A 229 -1.28 1.80 13.84
CA ARG A 229 -0.21 2.75 14.10
C ARG A 229 0.80 2.11 15.05
N TYR A 230 2.08 2.12 14.68
CA TYR A 230 3.11 1.33 15.34
C TYR A 230 3.27 1.70 16.82
N SER A 231 3.17 3.00 17.14
CA SER A 231 3.14 3.51 18.52
C SER A 231 2.08 2.85 19.43
N LEU A 232 1.03 2.23 18.90
CA LEU A 232 -0.03 1.57 19.69
C LEU A 232 0.26 0.09 19.98
N ILE A 233 1.27 -0.49 19.31
CA ILE A 233 1.55 -1.93 19.34
C ILE A 233 3.04 -2.25 19.49
N LYS A 234 3.89 -1.25 19.74
CA LYS A 234 5.33 -1.43 19.94
C LYS A 234 5.68 -1.99 21.33
N ASP A 235 4.81 -1.75 22.32
CA ASP A 235 4.97 -2.16 23.72
C ASP A 235 4.14 -3.41 24.07
N LYS A 236 3.67 -4.15 23.05
CA LYS A 236 2.91 -5.40 23.16
C LYS A 236 3.62 -6.51 22.41
#